data_AF-A6Q3V9-F1
#
_entry.id   AF-A6Q3V9-F1
#
_cell.length_a   1.000
_cell.length_b   1.000
_cell.length_c   1.000
_cell.angle_alpha   90.00
_cell.angle_beta   90.00
_cell.angle_gamma   90.00
#
_symmetry.space_group_name_H-M   'P 1'
#
loop_
_entity.id
_entity.type
_entity.pdbx_description
1 polymer ?
#
loop_
_entity_poly.entity_id
_entity_poly.type
_entity_poly.pdbx_seq_one_letter_code
_entity_poly.pdbx_strand_id
1 'polypeptide(L)'
;MKNKCKAHMSMEERYSKLEIEYNSLEEKKNICNLVNDLIAKYRISPQITVEPKDIENGEYVIEFHDDYDKKAGPFFEDLIKKLDITCD
;
A
#
# COMPACT_ATOMS: atom_id res chain seq x y z
N MET A 1 -18.95 -13.77 -1.08
CA MET A 1 -18.07 -13.13 -0.07
C MET A 1 -16.92 -12.51 -0.84
N LYS A 2 -16.69 -11.19 -0.76
CA LYS A 2 -15.51 -10.59 -1.38
C LYS A 2 -14.29 -11.07 -0.58
N ASN A 3 -13.35 -11.75 -1.23
CA ASN A 3 -12.03 -11.97 -0.61
C ASN A 3 -11.45 -10.58 -0.40
N LYS A 4 -11.31 -10.17 0.86
CA LYS A 4 -10.60 -8.93 1.19
C LYS A 4 -9.13 -9.19 0.89
N CYS A 5 -8.48 -8.33 0.09
CA CYS A 5 -7.03 -8.36 -0.02
C CYS A 5 -6.44 -8.28 1.39
N LYS A 6 -5.35 -9.00 1.61
CA LYS A 6 -4.61 -8.93 2.87
C LYS A 6 -3.53 -7.89 2.73
N ALA A 7 -3.37 -7.08 3.77
CA ALA A 7 -2.23 -6.21 3.90
C ALA A 7 -1.43 -6.56 5.16
N HIS A 8 -0.13 -6.35 5.11
CA HIS A 8 0.75 -6.43 6.27
C HIS A 8 1.46 -5.11 6.46
N MET A 9 1.48 -4.59 7.68
CA MET A 9 2.15 -3.33 8.01
C MET A 9 3.30 -3.58 8.99
N SER A 10 4.48 -3.08 8.64
CA SER A 10 5.68 -3.13 9.47
C SER A 10 6.18 -1.71 9.74
N MET A 11 6.43 -1.38 11.00
CA MET A 11 6.93 -0.07 11.43
C MET A 11 8.11 -0.23 12.38
N GLU A 12 9.22 0.38 12.03
CA GLU A 12 10.40 0.59 12.88
C GLU A 12 10.59 2.11 13.09
N GLU A 13 11.55 2.53 13.93
CA GLU A 13 11.70 3.95 14.35
C GLU A 13 11.82 4.98 13.21
N ARG A 14 12.12 4.50 12.00
CA ARG A 14 12.63 5.25 10.85
C ARG A 14 12.16 4.70 9.51
N TYR A 15 11.34 3.66 9.56
CA TYR A 15 10.98 2.88 8.40
C TYR A 15 9.55 2.39 8.57
N SER A 16 8.71 2.68 7.59
CA SER A 16 7.31 2.24 7.59
C SER A 16 7.00 1.56 6.25
N LYS A 17 6.53 0.33 6.28
CA LYS A 17 6.22 -0.52 5.11
C LYS A 17 4.78 -0.98 5.17
N LEU A 18 4.11 -0.94 4.02
CA LEU A 18 2.81 -1.59 3.78
C LEU A 18 2.91 -2.51 2.58
N GLU A 19 2.61 -3.78 2.79
CA GLU A 19 2.57 -4.82 1.76
C GLU A 19 1.12 -5.19 1.50
N ILE A 20 0.67 -5.15 0.24
CA ILE A 20 -0.72 -5.44 -0.13
C ILE A 20 -0.73 -6.56 -1.16
N GLU A 21 -1.37 -7.68 -0.84
CA GLU A 21 -1.57 -8.77 -1.79
C GLU A 21 -2.66 -8.42 -2.82
N TYR A 22 -2.36 -8.60 -4.11
CA TYR A 22 -3.35 -8.54 -5.18
C TYR A 22 -3.47 -9.90 -5.88
N ASN A 23 -4.69 -10.26 -6.27
CA ASN A 23 -5.04 -11.51 -6.92
C ASN A 23 -5.61 -11.32 -8.32
N SER A 24 -5.67 -10.08 -8.80
CA SER A 24 -5.99 -9.76 -10.19
C SER A 24 -5.30 -8.48 -10.66
N LEU A 25 -5.20 -8.32 -11.98
CA LEU A 25 -4.73 -7.07 -12.59
C LEU A 25 -5.64 -5.87 -12.28
N GLU A 26 -6.94 -6.11 -12.06
CA GLU A 26 -7.88 -5.06 -11.68
C GLU A 26 -7.62 -4.56 -10.26
N GLU A 27 -7.38 -5.47 -9.32
CA GLU A 27 -6.99 -5.12 -7.94
C GLU A 27 -5.66 -4.34 -7.93
N LYS A 28 -4.65 -4.82 -8.65
CA LYS A 28 -3.36 -4.11 -8.81
C LYS A 28 -3.55 -2.70 -9.36
N LYS A 29 -4.39 -2.53 -10.38
CA LYS A 29 -4.70 -1.23 -10.98
C LYS A 29 -5.41 -0.32 -9.98
N ASN A 30 -6.35 -0.86 -9.20
CA ASN A 30 -7.06 -0.11 -8.17
C ASN A 30 -6.12 0.37 -7.05
N ILE A 31 -5.23 -0.50 -6.56
CA ILE A 31 -4.18 -0.15 -5.59
C ILE A 31 -3.32 0.99 -6.14
N CYS A 32 -2.79 0.83 -7.36
CA CYS A 32 -1.94 1.84 -8.00
C CYS A 32 -2.63 3.21 -8.11
N ASN A 33 -3.89 3.25 -8.54
CA ASN A 33 -4.64 4.50 -8.66
C ASN A 33 -4.81 5.19 -7.30
N LEU A 34 -5.22 4.44 -6.26
CA LEU A 34 -5.43 5.00 -4.93
C LEU A 34 -4.12 5.48 -4.30
N VAL A 35 -3.01 4.75 -4.50
CA VAL A 35 -1.68 5.16 -4.06
C VAL A 35 -1.28 6.50 -4.71
N ASN A 36 -1.48 6.63 -6.04
CA ASN A 36 -1.18 7.88 -6.76
C ASN A 36 -2.03 9.06 -6.26
N ASP A 37 -3.32 8.84 -6.01
CA ASP A 37 -4.21 9.88 -5.47
C ASP A 37 -3.74 10.35 -4.08
N LEU A 38 -3.31 9.41 -3.22
CA LEU A 38 -2.80 9.74 -1.90
C LEU A 38 -1.42 10.40 -1.94
N ILE A 39 -0.54 9.99 -2.85
CA ILE A 39 0.75 10.65 -3.09
C ILE A 39 0.53 12.13 -3.41
N ALA A 40 -0.41 12.44 -4.30
CA ALA A 40 -0.78 13.80 -4.64
C ALA A 40 -1.40 14.55 -3.45
N LYS A 41 -2.32 13.91 -2.70
CA LYS A 41 -2.99 14.49 -1.53
C LYS A 41 -2.00 14.88 -0.43
N TYR A 42 -1.09 13.98 -0.07
CA TYR A 42 -0.18 14.17 1.07
C TYR A 42 1.14 14.88 0.70
N ARG A 43 1.40 15.03 -0.61
CA ARG A 43 2.65 15.58 -1.17
C ARG A 43 3.86 14.86 -0.59
N ILE A 44 3.91 13.55 -0.82
CA ILE A 44 4.95 12.63 -0.35
C ILE A 44 5.41 11.76 -1.52
N SER A 45 6.57 11.11 -1.39
CA SER A 45 7.11 10.24 -2.42
C SER A 45 7.61 8.94 -1.78
N PRO A 46 6.72 7.97 -1.48
CA PRO A 46 7.15 6.67 -1.01
C PRO A 46 8.00 5.96 -2.06
N GLN A 47 8.79 5.00 -1.62
CA GLN A 47 9.30 3.97 -2.51
C GLN A 47 8.18 2.95 -2.78
N ILE A 48 8.03 2.56 -4.04
CA ILE A 48 7.01 1.60 -4.47
C ILE A 48 7.72 0.46 -5.19
N THR A 49 7.49 -0.75 -4.70
CA THR A 49 7.94 -1.99 -5.32
C THR A 49 6.73 -2.84 -5.65
N VAL A 50 6.70 -3.44 -6.84
CA VAL A 50 5.67 -4.42 -7.21
C VAL A 50 6.36 -5.75 -7.42
N GLU A 51 5.93 -6.76 -6.68
CA GLU A 51 6.51 -8.10 -6.66
C GLU A 51 5.50 -9.11 -7.22
N PRO A 52 5.52 -9.39 -8.53
CA PRO A 52 4.63 -10.38 -9.13
C PRO A 52 4.97 -11.79 -8.63
N LYS A 53 3.95 -12.53 -8.18
CA LYS A 53 4.05 -13.97 -7.92
C LYS A 53 3.70 -14.78 -9.19
N ASP A 54 2.77 -14.26 -10.00
CA ASP A 54 2.40 -14.76 -11.33
C ASP A 54 1.93 -13.58 -12.22
N ILE A 55 1.33 -13.88 -13.37
CA ILE A 55 0.78 -12.89 -14.33
C ILE A 55 -0.29 -12.02 -13.67
N GLU A 56 -1.15 -12.59 -12.84
CA GLU A 56 -2.34 -11.90 -12.30
C GLU A 56 -2.24 -11.56 -10.80
N ASN A 57 -1.29 -12.16 -10.08
CA ASN A 57 -1.17 -12.02 -8.63
C ASN A 57 0.23 -11.62 -8.17
N GLY A 58 0.34 -11.09 -6.95
CA GLY A 58 1.59 -10.60 -6.39
C GLY A 58 1.36 -9.66 -5.21
N GLU A 59 2.39 -8.89 -4.90
CA GLU A 59 2.39 -7.92 -3.81
C GLU A 59 2.71 -6.51 -4.32
N TYR A 60 2.02 -5.53 -3.74
CA TYR A 60 2.25 -4.11 -3.94
C TYR A 60 2.80 -3.53 -2.65
N VAL A 61 4.05 -3.12 -2.68
CA VAL A 61 4.83 -2.73 -1.50
C VAL A 61 5.06 -1.22 -1.52
N ILE A 62 4.79 -0.56 -0.39
CA ILE A 62 4.92 0.88 -0.21
C ILE A 62 5.77 1.15 1.01
N GLU A 63 6.86 1.90 0.84
CA GLU A 63 7.87 2.13 1.86
C GLU A 63 8.15 3.62 2.08
N PHE A 64 8.26 4.01 3.34
CA PHE A 64 8.72 5.31 3.78
C PHE A 64 9.98 5.15 4.64
N HIS A 65 10.91 6.08 4.47
CA HIS A 65 12.15 6.19 5.25
C HIS A 65 12.18 7.55 6.00
N ASP A 66 12.98 7.65 7.07
CA ASP A 66 13.24 8.72 8.06
C ASP A 66 12.51 10.07 7.90
N ASP A 67 12.49 10.66 6.71
CA ASP A 67 11.96 11.99 6.45
C ASP A 67 10.41 12.05 6.40
N TYR A 68 9.73 10.90 6.31
CA TYR A 68 8.30 10.83 6.01
C TYR A 68 7.41 10.26 7.13
N ASP A 69 7.97 9.81 8.25
CA ASP A 69 7.23 9.04 9.28
C ASP A 69 5.95 9.73 9.78
N LYS A 70 5.96 11.06 9.92
CA LYS A 70 4.78 11.82 10.37
C LYS A 70 3.60 11.76 9.39
N LYS A 71 3.85 11.44 8.11
CA LYS A 71 2.85 11.36 7.05
C LYS A 71 2.55 9.91 6.63
N ALA A 72 3.43 8.97 6.93
CA ALA A 72 3.27 7.55 6.57
C ALA A 72 2.02 6.93 7.21
N GLY A 73 1.82 7.12 8.52
CA GLY A 73 0.66 6.59 9.24
C GLY A 73 -0.69 7.04 8.64
N PRO A 74 -0.97 8.35 8.53
CA PRO A 74 -2.20 8.84 7.91
C PRO A 74 -2.39 8.39 6.45
N PHE A 75 -1.30 8.22 5.70
CA PHE A 75 -1.34 7.72 4.34
C PHE A 75 -1.80 6.25 4.29
N PHE A 76 -1.20 5.38 5.11
CA PHE A 76 -1.57 3.96 5.16
C PHE A 76 -2.99 3.74 5.66
N GLU A 77 -3.41 4.45 6.70
CA GLU A 77 -4.79 4.37 7.18
C GLU A 77 -5.81 4.73 6.10
N ASP A 78 -5.57 5.81 5.35
CA ASP A 78 -6.46 6.24 4.27
C ASP A 78 -6.51 5.21 3.14
N LEU A 79 -5.36 4.62 2.80
CA LEU A 79 -5.26 3.60 1.75
C LEU A 79 -6.03 2.33 2.14
N ILE A 80 -5.83 1.82 3.35
CA ILE A 80 -6.52 0.63 3.87
C ILE A 80 -8.03 0.86 3.90
N LYS A 81 -8.49 2.02 4.40
CA LYS A 81 -9.92 2.39 4.43
C LYS A 81 -10.52 2.49 3.03
N LYS A 82 -9.81 3.10 2.07
CA LYS A 82 -10.28 3.23 0.68
C LYS A 82 -10.33 1.90 -0.07
N LEU A 83 -9.42 0.99 0.24
CA LEU A 83 -9.39 -0.35 -0.35
C LEU A 83 -10.39 -1.32 0.31
N ASP A 84 -10.91 -0.99 1.50
CA ASP A 84 -11.76 -1.87 2.33
C ASP A 84 -11.09 -3.24 2.65
N ILE A 85 -9.79 -3.19 2.90
CA ILE A 85 -8.95 -4.37 3.15
C ILE A 85 -8.64 -4.53 4.64
N THR A 86 -8.34 -5.76 5.04
CA THR A 86 -7.86 -6.05 6.40
C THR A 86 -6.34 -5.98 6.44
N CYS A 87 -5.80 -5.35 7.47
CA CYS A 87 -4.36 -5.24 7.69
C CYS A 87 -4.00 -5.96 8.99
N ASP A 88 -2.99 -6.83 8.92
CA ASP A 88 -2.36 -7.52 10.05
C ASP A 88 -1.06 -6.82 10.48
#